data_AF-M1ER40-F1
#
_entry.id   AF-M1ER40-F1
#
_cell.length_a   1.000
_cell.length_b   1.000
_cell.length_c   1.000
_cell.angle_alpha   90.00
_cell.angle_beta   90.00
_cell.angle_gamma   90.00
#
_symmetry.space_group_name_H-M   'P 1'
#
loop_
_entity.id
_entity.type
_entity.pdbx_description
1 polymer ?
#
loop_
_entity_poly.entity_id
_entity_poly.type
_entity_poly.pdbx_seq_one_letter_code
_entity_poly.pdbx_strand_id
1 'polypeptide(L)' 'EEKENRHLEQNQVEEPPGASTSWQDSVSERPPYSYMAMIQFAINSTERKRMTLKDIYTWIEDHFPYFKH' A
#
# COMPACT_ATOMS: atom_id res chain seq x y z
N GLU A 1 29.45 14.15 8.27
CA GLU A 1 28.45 13.63 7.32
C GLU A 1 27.79 12.43 7.96
N GLU A 2 26.85 12.64 8.87
CA GLU A 2 25.98 11.60 9.40
C GLU A 2 24.90 12.31 10.23
N LYS A 3 23.70 12.44 9.69
CA LYS A 3 22.53 12.86 10.45
C LYS A 3 21.45 11.82 10.25
N GLU A 4 21.63 10.73 10.98
CA GLU A 4 20.64 10.18 11.91
C GLU A 4 19.18 10.42 11.48
N ASN A 5 18.69 9.53 10.62
CA ASN A 5 17.26 9.31 10.41
C ASN A 5 16.66 8.73 11.70
N ARG A 6 16.23 9.62 12.61
CA ARG A 6 15.29 9.27 13.68
C ARG A 6 13.89 9.13 13.09
N HIS A 7 13.40 7.90 12.96
CA HIS A 7 11.96 7.67 13.04
C HIS A 7 11.70 6.34 13.75
N LEU A 8 11.52 6.47 15.06
CA LEU A 8 10.83 5.52 15.93
C LEU A 8 9.36 5.47 15.50
N GLU A 9 8.83 4.28 15.23
CA GLU A 9 7.81 3.64 16.07
C GLU A 9 7.42 2.32 15.41
N GLN A 10 7.93 1.24 15.98
CA GLN A 10 7.63 -0.13 15.61
C GLN A 10 6.47 -0.60 16.51
N ASN A 11 5.23 -0.45 16.05
CA ASN A 11 4.08 -1.07 16.71
C ASN A 11 3.72 -2.39 16.03
N GLN A 12 3.95 -3.46 16.80
CA GLN A 12 3.55 -4.84 16.53
C GLN A 12 2.02 -4.97 16.46
N VAL A 13 1.54 -5.83 15.56
CA VAL A 13 0.33 -6.63 15.78
C VAL A 13 0.53 -7.99 15.12
N GLU A 14 0.74 -9.01 15.95
CA GLU A 14 0.54 -10.42 15.60
C GLU A 14 -0.97 -10.77 15.66
N GLU A 15 -1.31 -11.95 15.12
CA GLU A 15 -2.58 -12.74 15.19
C GLU A 15 -3.48 -12.75 13.92
N PRO A 16 -4.24 -13.84 13.62
CA PRO A 16 -3.93 -15.29 13.60
C PRO A 16 -4.36 -15.95 12.24
N PRO A 17 -4.06 -17.25 11.95
CA PRO A 17 -4.49 -17.90 10.72
C PRO A 17 -5.91 -18.47 10.87
N GLY A 18 -6.89 -17.83 10.24
CA GLY A 18 -8.20 -18.43 9.96
C GLY A 18 -9.39 -17.73 10.62
N ALA A 19 -9.94 -16.72 9.93
CA ALA A 19 -11.35 -16.39 10.02
C ALA A 19 -11.76 -15.69 8.72
N SER A 20 -12.61 -16.34 7.94
CA SER A 20 -13.29 -15.74 6.80
C SER A 20 -14.24 -14.63 7.27
N THR A 21 -14.49 -13.67 6.39
CA THR A 21 -15.58 -12.65 6.38
C THR A 21 -15.48 -11.45 7.35
N SER A 22 -14.88 -10.34 6.87
CA SER A 22 -15.61 -9.07 6.59
C SER A 22 -14.71 -7.96 6.00
N TRP A 23 -13.95 -8.25 4.93
CA TRP A 23 -13.12 -7.25 4.22
C TRP A 23 -13.93 -6.18 3.44
N GLN A 24 -15.25 -6.08 3.65
CA GLN A 24 -16.16 -5.27 2.83
C GLN A 24 -16.56 -3.93 3.47
N ASP A 25 -16.35 -3.73 4.78
CA ASP A 25 -16.67 -2.44 5.45
C ASP A 25 -15.44 -1.51 5.58
N SER A 26 -14.22 -2.06 5.53
CA SER A 26 -12.95 -1.31 5.67
C SER A 26 -12.32 -0.89 4.33
N VAL A 27 -13.01 -1.05 3.21
CA VAL A 27 -12.42 -0.88 1.85
C VAL A 27 -12.03 0.57 1.55
N SER A 28 -12.58 1.52 2.32
CA SER A 28 -12.25 2.94 2.26
C SER A 28 -11.36 3.40 3.41
N GLU A 29 -10.79 2.50 4.20
CA GLU A 29 -9.80 2.87 5.21
C GLU A 29 -8.40 2.96 4.60
N ARG A 30 -7.54 3.78 5.24
CA ARG A 30 -6.17 4.00 4.78
C ARG A 30 -5.45 2.66 4.62
N PRO A 31 -4.86 2.36 3.44
CA PRO A 31 -4.18 1.10 3.24
C PRO A 31 -3.01 0.91 4.21
N PRO A 32 -2.77 -0.31 4.71
CA PRO A 32 -1.65 -0.64 5.60
C PRO A 32 -0.33 -0.77 4.82
N TYR A 33 -0.14 0.05 3.78
CA TYR A 33 1.01 0.03 2.89
C TYR A 33 1.59 1.42 2.75
N SER A 34 2.92 1.52 2.75
CA SER A 34 3.60 2.76 2.42
C SER A 34 3.43 3.07 0.93
N TYR A 35 3.56 4.34 0.55
CA TYR A 35 3.60 4.74 -0.86
C TYR A 35 4.67 3.99 -1.65
N MET A 36 5.84 3.74 -1.04
CA MET A 36 6.89 2.93 -1.65
C MET A 36 6.38 1.53 -2.00
N ALA A 37 5.70 0.85 -1.07
CA ALA A 37 5.14 -0.48 -1.32
C ALA A 37 4.07 -0.44 -2.43
N MET A 38 3.15 0.53 -2.40
CA MET A 38 2.11 0.67 -3.43
C MET A 38 2.69 0.94 -4.83
N ILE A 39 3.71 1.79 -4.94
CA ILE A 39 4.42 2.06 -6.20
C ILE A 39 5.11 0.79 -6.69
N GLN A 40 5.74 0.02 -5.80
CA GLN A 40 6.36 -1.26 -6.17
C GLN A 40 5.32 -2.25 -6.68
N PHE A 41 4.15 -2.34 -6.06
CA PHE A 41 3.07 -3.21 -6.54
C PHE A 41 2.60 -2.81 -7.95
N ALA A 42 2.37 -1.50 -8.17
CA ALA A 42 1.98 -0.96 -9.47
C ALA A 42 2.99 -1.30 -10.56
N ILE A 43 4.28 -1.01 -10.35
CA ILE A 43 5.36 -1.32 -11.30
C ILE A 43 5.46 -2.84 -11.54
N ASN A 44 5.37 -3.65 -10.48
CA ASN A 44 5.49 -5.10 -10.56
C ASN A 44 4.31 -5.79 -11.23
N SER A 45 3.14 -5.15 -11.29
CA SER A 45 1.98 -5.67 -12.03
C SER A 45 2.20 -5.74 -13.55
N THR A 46 3.16 -4.97 -14.08
CA THR A 46 3.51 -4.97 -15.50
C THR A 46 4.62 -5.97 -15.82
N GLU A 47 4.55 -6.59 -17.00
CA GLU A 47 5.62 -7.49 -17.48
C GLU A 47 6.96 -6.73 -17.65
N ARG A 48 6.89 -5.48 -18.12
CA ARG A 48 8.08 -4.66 -18.38
C ARG A 48 8.69 -4.02 -17.13
N LYS A 49 8.09 -4.22 -15.95
CA LYS A 49 8.49 -3.60 -14.67
C LYS A 49 8.68 -2.09 -14.80
N ARG A 50 7.77 -1.46 -15.55
CA ARG A 50 7.76 -0.03 -15.83
C ARG A 50 6.31 0.42 -15.97
N MET A 51 5.98 1.51 -15.29
CA MET A 51 4.66 2.13 -15.34
C MET A 51 4.84 3.64 -15.32
N THR A 52 4.01 4.38 -16.06
CA THR A 52 4.08 5.85 -16.03
C THR A 52 3.51 6.38 -14.73
N LEU A 53 3.85 7.62 -14.36
CA LEU A 53 3.31 8.23 -13.15
C LEU A 53 1.78 8.30 -13.17
N LYS A 54 1.18 8.64 -14.33
CA LYS A 54 -0.27 8.67 -14.51
C LYS A 54 -0.90 7.30 -14.25
N ASP A 55 -0.31 6.24 -14.80
CA ASP A 55 -0.81 4.88 -14.64
C ASP A 55 -0.63 4.38 -13.20
N ILE A 56 0.42 4.82 -12.48
CA ILE A 56 0.60 4.50 -11.06
C ILE A 56 -0.52 5.12 -10.22
N TYR A 57 -0.91 6.37 -10.49
CA TYR A 57 -2.06 6.98 -9.80
C TYR A 57 -3.33 6.19 -10.04
N THR A 58 -3.64 5.87 -11.31
CA THR A 58 -4.82 5.08 -11.67
C THR A 58 -4.79 3.68 -11.07
N TRP A 59 -3.64 3.02 -11.03
CA TRP A 59 -3.49 1.69 -10.43
C TRP A 59 -3.78 1.74 -8.91
N ILE A 60 -3.24 2.74 -8.21
CA ILE A 60 -3.45 2.92 -6.77
C ILE A 60 -4.93 3.21 -6.48
N GLU A 61 -5.57 4.10 -7.24
CA GLU A 61 -7.01 4.40 -7.12
C GLU A 61 -7.89 3.18 -7.36
N ASP A 62 -7.50 2.30 -8.27
CA ASP A 62 -8.25 1.09 -8.59
C ASP A 62 -8.13 0.01 -7.50
N HIS A 63 -6.94 -0.14 -6.91
CA HIS A 63 -6.65 -1.17 -5.91
C HIS A 63 -6.95 -0.73 -4.47
N PHE A 64 -6.94 0.58 -4.22
CA PHE A 64 -7.15 1.16 -2.90
C PHE A 64 -8.22 2.26 -2.98
N PRO A 65 -9.51 1.92 -2.79
CA PRO A 65 -10.62 2.86 -2.88
C PRO A 65 -10.51 4.07 -1.94
N TYR A 66 -9.68 4.01 -0.90
CA TYR A 66 -9.30 5.16 -0.07
C TYR A 66 -8.79 6.38 -0.87
N PHE A 67 -8.14 6.16 -2.01
CA PHE A 67 -7.56 7.22 -2.84
C PHE A 67 -8.48 7.70 -3.97
N LYS A 68 -9.67 7.12 -4.14
CA LYS A 68 -10.62 7.44 -5.23
C LYS A 68 -11.44 8.73 -4.99
N HIS A 69 -10.88 9.69 -4.24
CA HIS A 69 -11.54 10.93 -3.81
C HIS A 69 -11.00 12.18 -4.50
#